data_AF-A0A972ACR2-F1
#
_entry.id   AF-A0A972ACR2-F1
#
_cell.length_a   1.000
_cell.length_b   1.000
_cell.length_c   1.000
_cell.angle_alpha   90.00
_cell.angle_beta   90.00
_cell.angle_gamma   90.00
#
_symmetry.space_group_name_H-M   'P 1'
#
loop_
_entity.id
_entity.type
_entity.pdbx_description
1 polymer ?
#
loop_
_entity_poly.entity_id
_entity_poly.type
_entity_poly.pdbx_seq_one_letter_code
_entity_poly.pdbx_strand_id
1 'polypeptide(L)'
;MERPAYFRKYIILEQLDSGFGTQRTPDGFARLEGGREGIALSIQVRFLKDGVQPYTVILIYDKENETGVFRVGSLQTISRIGSFRRFLDLNTVKSLDIRPENIKFILIASEYKDKVLIPLIGCCKKTAGWDEAVRRRLLHRENAAGTGNEKKEREEEREKEREKERGKEWAEKREKEEKEKTGNIPAANIPAAKSEQKDREEISGKPGGRVDDEKLEKKLRESFEPMEPFSNPRHDYSWYRVNDIAKLSNILFSCNLTIPLFANPKILVGLFKYRHLLSGFYRSDINNMKYFVLGVPAKDDKDSKPFENICRWVPVQSSEFGDMTGYWLVYINLKNGEFVS
;
A
#
# COMPACT_ATOMS: atom_id res chain seq x y z
N MET A 1 26.67 -6.11 -29.57
CA MET A 1 25.43 -6.28 -28.77
C MET A 1 25.83 -6.29 -27.30
N GLU A 2 25.58 -5.19 -26.59
CA GLU A 2 25.82 -5.13 -25.14
C GLU A 2 24.84 -6.07 -24.43
N ARG A 3 25.38 -7.00 -23.64
CA ARG A 3 24.55 -7.85 -22.77
C ARG A 3 23.85 -6.93 -21.77
N PRO A 4 22.52 -7.02 -21.60
CA PRO A 4 21.85 -6.23 -20.58
C PRO A 4 22.40 -6.60 -19.21
N ALA A 5 22.87 -5.60 -18.47
CA ALA A 5 23.39 -5.78 -17.12
C ALA A 5 22.24 -6.15 -16.18
N TYR A 6 21.98 -7.46 -16.05
CA TYR A 6 21.18 -7.97 -14.96
C TYR A 6 22.01 -7.85 -13.68
N PHE A 7 21.47 -7.19 -12.67
CA PHE A 7 22.13 -7.10 -11.37
C PHE A 7 21.27 -7.78 -10.31
N ARG A 8 21.93 -8.41 -9.34
CA ARG A 8 21.33 -8.97 -8.14
C ARG A 8 22.23 -8.67 -6.97
N LYS A 9 21.65 -8.16 -5.89
CA LYS A 9 22.36 -7.80 -4.68
C LYS A 9 21.57 -8.24 -3.46
N TYR A 10 22.28 -8.83 -2.51
CA TYR A 10 21.77 -9.14 -1.18
C TYR A 10 22.39 -8.15 -0.21
N ILE A 11 21.55 -7.53 0.61
CA ILE A 11 21.92 -6.50 1.57
C ILE A 11 21.42 -6.98 2.93
N ILE A 12 22.31 -6.99 3.92
CA ILE A 12 21.94 -7.29 5.30
C ILE A 12 21.30 -6.04 5.89
N LEU A 13 20.18 -6.21 6.59
CA LEU A 13 19.52 -5.16 7.35
C LEU A 13 19.97 -5.27 8.81
N GLU A 14 20.67 -4.24 9.26
CA GLU A 14 21.22 -4.15 10.60
C GLU A 14 20.44 -3.13 11.44
N GLN A 15 20.47 -3.31 12.75
CA GLN A 15 19.85 -2.37 13.67
C GLN A 15 20.53 -1.00 13.60
N LEU A 16 19.71 0.03 13.43
CA LEU A 16 20.16 1.42 13.57
C LEU A 16 19.58 2.03 14.85
N ASP A 17 18.25 2.01 15.02
CA ASP A 17 17.60 2.45 16.24
C ASP A 17 17.21 1.27 17.16
N SER A 18 17.48 1.42 18.45
CA SER A 18 17.14 0.43 19.48
C SER A 18 15.67 0.51 19.91
N GLY A 19 15.19 -0.51 20.65
CA GLY A 19 13.83 -0.54 21.21
C GLY A 19 12.76 -1.21 20.33
N PHE A 20 13.06 -1.44 19.06
CA PHE A 20 12.16 -2.07 18.08
C PHE A 20 12.24 -3.60 18.02
N GLY A 21 13.22 -4.18 18.70
CA GLY A 21 13.35 -5.63 18.87
C GLY A 21 12.45 -6.18 19.96
N THR A 22 12.12 -7.47 19.85
CA THR A 22 11.40 -8.21 20.90
C THR A 22 12.37 -8.78 21.93
N GLN A 23 12.55 -10.10 21.96
CA GLN A 23 13.53 -10.81 22.82
C GLN A 23 14.95 -10.73 22.24
N ARG A 24 15.05 -10.38 20.95
CA ARG A 24 16.31 -10.26 20.21
C ARG A 24 16.28 -8.98 19.37
N THR A 25 17.48 -8.53 19.01
CA THR A 25 17.69 -7.47 18.03
C THR A 25 17.02 -7.85 16.71
N PRO A 26 16.24 -6.95 16.08
CA PRO A 26 15.64 -7.24 14.80
C PRO A 26 16.74 -7.33 13.74
N ASP A 27 16.58 -8.26 12.82
CA ASP A 27 17.53 -8.50 11.74
C ASP A 27 16.79 -8.85 10.46
N GLY A 28 17.44 -8.66 9.31
CA GLY A 28 16.80 -8.99 8.05
C GLY A 28 17.75 -8.98 6.87
N PHE A 29 17.19 -9.23 5.71
CA PHE A 29 17.89 -9.04 4.45
C PHE A 29 16.96 -8.45 3.40
N ALA A 30 17.54 -7.64 2.54
CA ALA A 30 16.92 -7.12 1.34
C ALA A 30 17.59 -7.77 0.12
N ARG A 31 16.77 -8.18 -0.85
CA ARG A 31 17.20 -8.60 -2.18
C ARG A 31 16.77 -7.54 -3.18
N LEU A 32 17.74 -6.95 -3.84
CA LEU A 32 17.55 -5.98 -4.91
C LEU A 32 17.96 -6.64 -6.23
N GLU A 33 17.04 -6.70 -7.17
CA GLU A 33 17.27 -7.25 -8.50
C GLU A 33 16.84 -6.24 -9.54
N GLY A 34 17.51 -6.19 -10.68
CA GLY A 34 16.97 -5.43 -11.78
C GLY A 34 17.62 -5.74 -13.11
N GLY A 35 16.95 -5.22 -14.13
CA GLY A 35 17.22 -5.51 -15.53
C GLY A 35 16.38 -4.60 -16.41
N ARG A 36 16.05 -5.09 -17.61
CA ARG A 36 15.38 -4.28 -18.64
C ARG A 36 13.98 -3.80 -18.27
N GLU A 37 13.29 -4.47 -17.36
CA GLU A 37 11.89 -4.18 -17.03
C GLU A 37 11.76 -3.24 -15.81
N GLY A 38 12.85 -3.01 -15.07
CA GLY A 38 12.83 -2.20 -13.84
C GLY A 38 13.62 -2.84 -12.69
N ILE A 39 13.21 -2.51 -11.46
CA ILE A 39 13.87 -2.92 -10.21
C ILE A 39 12.88 -3.67 -9.30
N ALA A 40 13.22 -4.89 -8.91
CA ALA A 40 12.51 -5.65 -7.90
C ALA A 40 13.21 -5.52 -6.53
N LEU A 41 12.46 -5.13 -5.51
CA LEU A 41 12.88 -5.08 -4.12
C LEU A 41 12.09 -6.12 -3.31
N SER A 42 12.78 -7.00 -2.61
CA SER A 42 12.21 -7.96 -1.66
C SER A 42 12.91 -7.82 -0.32
N ILE A 43 12.17 -7.81 0.78
CA ILE A 43 12.71 -7.65 2.12
C ILE A 43 12.06 -8.68 3.03
N GLN A 44 12.89 -9.30 3.88
CA GLN A 44 12.45 -10.13 4.99
C GLN A 44 13.15 -9.67 6.27
N VAL A 45 12.38 -9.50 7.34
CA VAL A 45 12.84 -9.05 8.66
C VAL A 45 12.28 -10.00 9.71
N ARG A 46 13.04 -10.26 10.77
CA ARG A 46 12.60 -11.05 11.93
C ARG A 46 12.77 -10.25 13.21
N PHE A 47 12.04 -10.70 14.25
CA PHE A 47 12.07 -10.15 15.61
C PHE A 47 11.70 -8.67 15.72
N LEU A 48 11.13 -8.09 14.67
CA LEU A 48 10.65 -6.71 14.66
C LEU A 48 9.31 -6.65 15.40
N LYS A 49 9.22 -5.79 16.41
CA LYS A 49 7.96 -5.50 17.11
C LYS A 49 6.97 -4.87 16.14
N ASP A 50 5.70 -5.16 16.33
CA ASP A 50 4.65 -4.44 15.63
C ASP A 50 4.64 -2.98 16.13
N GLY A 51 4.70 -2.04 15.19
CA GLY A 51 4.60 -0.62 15.48
C GLY A 51 3.13 -0.22 15.67
N VAL A 52 2.90 0.93 16.32
CA VAL A 52 1.56 1.55 16.36
C VAL A 52 1.07 1.87 14.95
N GLN A 53 2.00 2.21 14.06
CA GLN A 53 1.78 2.35 12.63
C GLN A 53 2.64 1.34 11.86
N PRO A 54 2.21 0.94 10.65
CA PRO A 54 3.03 0.13 9.75
C PRO A 54 4.39 0.79 9.49
N TYR A 55 5.45 -0.01 9.41
CA TYR A 55 6.76 0.53 9.03
C TYR A 55 6.78 0.88 7.54
N THR A 56 7.44 1.97 7.18
CA THR A 56 7.69 2.37 5.79
C THR A 56 9.02 1.83 5.30
N VAL A 57 9.03 1.26 4.09
CA VAL A 57 10.25 0.95 3.34
C VAL A 57 10.66 2.16 2.53
N ILE A 58 11.87 2.67 2.77
CA ILE A 58 12.39 3.88 2.11
C ILE A 58 13.70 3.58 1.40
N LEU A 59 13.83 4.01 0.14
CA LEU A 59 15.09 4.01 -0.60
C LEU A 59 15.73 5.38 -0.51
N ILE A 60 17.03 5.37 -0.18
CA ILE A 60 17.90 6.55 -0.25
C ILE A 60 18.91 6.31 -1.36
N TYR A 61 18.99 7.25 -2.31
CA TYR A 61 19.83 7.09 -3.50
C TYR A 61 20.50 8.41 -3.89
N ASP A 62 21.59 8.29 -4.64
CA ASP A 62 22.27 9.41 -5.27
C ASP A 62 21.51 9.85 -6.52
N LYS A 63 21.13 11.13 -6.56
CA LYS A 63 20.47 11.74 -7.71
C LYS A 63 21.22 13.01 -8.08
N GLU A 64 21.95 13.00 -9.19
CA GLU A 64 22.83 14.08 -9.67
C GLU A 64 23.67 14.76 -8.57
N ASN A 65 23.12 15.78 -7.89
CA ASN A 65 23.77 16.54 -6.81
C ASN A 65 22.98 16.55 -5.48
N GLU A 66 21.91 15.77 -5.37
CA GLU A 66 21.06 15.67 -4.18
C GLU A 66 20.89 14.22 -3.72
N THR A 67 20.37 14.06 -2.50
CA THR A 67 19.96 12.76 -1.97
C THR A 67 18.50 12.53 -2.28
N GLY A 68 18.22 11.58 -3.16
CA GLY A 68 16.87 11.11 -3.45
C GLY A 68 16.31 10.30 -2.29
N VAL A 69 15.04 10.56 -1.97
CA VAL A 69 14.26 9.82 -0.97
C VAL A 69 13.00 9.30 -1.66
N PHE A 70 12.79 7.99 -1.61
CA PHE A 70 11.59 7.37 -2.18
C PHE A 70 10.96 6.38 -1.19
N ARG A 71 9.74 6.69 -0.75
CA ARG A 71 8.92 5.81 0.10
C ARG A 71 8.26 4.78 -0.79
N VAL A 72 8.74 3.54 -0.71
CA VAL A 72 8.37 2.46 -1.63
C VAL A 72 7.01 1.86 -1.25
N GLY A 73 6.69 1.84 0.04
CA GLY A 73 5.44 1.33 0.58
C GLY A 73 5.60 0.85 2.02
N SER A 74 4.56 0.22 2.55
CA SER A 74 4.54 -0.26 3.94
C SER A 74 5.02 -1.71 4.07
N LEU A 75 5.96 -1.95 4.98
CA LEU A 75 6.38 -3.27 5.42
C LEU A 75 5.26 -3.91 6.26
N GLN A 76 4.80 -5.08 5.82
CA GLN A 76 3.81 -5.86 6.56
C GLN A 76 4.50 -6.68 7.64
N THR A 77 4.13 -6.50 8.91
CA THR A 77 4.63 -7.31 10.03
C THR A 77 3.55 -8.28 10.50
N ILE A 78 3.88 -9.57 10.52
CA ILE A 78 3.00 -10.66 10.97
C ILE A 78 3.81 -11.55 11.89
N SER A 79 3.35 -11.77 13.12
CA SER A 79 4.04 -12.64 14.08
C SER A 79 5.53 -12.29 14.24
N ARG A 80 5.86 -10.99 14.28
CA ARG A 80 7.24 -10.45 14.38
C ARG A 80 8.12 -10.68 13.14
N ILE A 81 7.54 -11.14 12.04
CA ILE A 81 8.21 -11.29 10.76
C ILE A 81 7.71 -10.20 9.82
N GLY A 82 8.62 -9.33 9.40
CA GLY A 82 8.37 -8.33 8.37
C GLY A 82 8.59 -8.90 6.97
N SER A 83 7.65 -8.68 6.06
CA SER A 83 7.80 -9.04 4.65
C SER A 83 7.38 -7.87 3.77
N PHE A 84 8.17 -7.59 2.75
CA PHE A 84 7.86 -6.57 1.76
C PHE A 84 8.36 -7.00 0.39
N ARG A 85 7.55 -6.75 -0.64
CA ARG A 85 7.95 -6.94 -2.02
C ARG A 85 7.35 -5.84 -2.87
N ARG A 86 8.17 -5.19 -3.69
CA ARG A 86 7.71 -4.21 -4.67
C ARG A 86 8.51 -4.32 -5.95
N PHE A 87 7.84 -4.08 -7.06
CA PHE A 87 8.47 -3.91 -8.36
C PHE A 87 8.30 -2.46 -8.80
N LEU A 88 9.42 -1.81 -9.15
CA LEU A 88 9.47 -0.47 -9.70
C LEU A 88 9.67 -0.63 -11.21
N ASP A 89 8.65 -0.30 -11.99
CA ASP A 89 8.71 -0.37 -13.45
C ASP A 89 9.65 0.69 -14.04
N LEU A 90 9.96 0.55 -15.33
CA LEU A 90 10.82 1.50 -16.05
C LEU A 90 10.35 2.94 -15.95
N ASN A 91 9.04 3.18 -15.98
CA ASN A 91 8.50 4.54 -15.92
C ASN A 91 8.79 5.18 -14.56
N THR A 92 8.57 4.43 -13.48
CA THR A 92 8.87 4.84 -12.11
C THR A 92 10.36 5.08 -11.95
N VAL A 93 11.19 4.12 -12.36
CA VAL A 93 12.65 4.19 -12.27
C VAL A 93 13.20 5.40 -13.01
N LYS A 94 12.71 5.69 -14.22
CA LYS A 94 13.09 6.87 -15.01
C LYS A 94 12.59 8.18 -14.40
N SER A 95 11.33 8.23 -13.97
CA SER A 95 10.73 9.44 -13.40
C SER A 95 11.41 9.89 -12.11
N LEU A 96 11.93 8.94 -11.34
CA LEU A 96 12.66 9.19 -10.09
C LEU A 96 14.19 9.28 -10.29
N ASP A 97 14.68 9.06 -11.52
CA ASP A 97 16.12 8.90 -11.83
C ASP A 97 16.84 7.93 -10.87
N ILE A 98 16.18 6.81 -10.56
CA ILE A 98 16.77 5.77 -9.70
C ILE A 98 17.62 4.86 -10.56
N ARG A 99 18.89 4.73 -10.21
CA ARG A 99 19.75 3.66 -10.73
C ARG A 99 20.12 2.68 -9.62
N PRO A 100 20.12 1.36 -9.87
CA PRO A 100 20.50 0.34 -8.90
C PRO A 100 21.80 0.62 -8.15
N GLU A 101 22.82 1.04 -8.88
CA GLU A 101 24.17 1.38 -8.41
C GLU A 101 24.20 2.64 -7.54
N ASN A 102 23.20 3.51 -7.69
CA ASN A 102 23.07 4.75 -6.94
C ASN A 102 22.31 4.58 -5.62
N ILE A 103 21.64 3.46 -5.40
CA ILE A 103 20.95 3.20 -4.12
C ILE A 103 22.02 3.07 -3.03
N LYS A 104 21.94 3.96 -2.03
CA LYS A 104 22.83 4.02 -0.87
C LYS A 104 22.29 3.20 0.29
N PHE A 105 21.02 3.43 0.66
CA PHE A 105 20.39 2.80 1.81
C PHE A 105 19.00 2.27 1.50
N ILE A 106 18.66 1.17 2.16
CA ILE A 106 17.30 0.65 2.30
C ILE A 106 16.94 0.81 3.77
N LEU A 107 15.92 1.61 4.07
CA LEU A 107 15.52 1.91 5.45
C LEU A 107 14.17 1.25 5.75
N ILE A 108 14.05 0.71 6.96
CA ILE A 108 12.77 0.38 7.58
C ILE A 108 12.51 1.46 8.63
N ALA A 109 11.53 2.32 8.39
CA ALA A 109 11.25 3.49 9.22
C ALA A 109 9.87 3.39 9.89
N SER A 110 9.78 3.87 11.12
CA SER A 110 8.54 4.19 11.82
C SER A 110 8.40 5.71 11.77
N GLU A 111 7.43 6.19 10.99
CA GLU A 111 7.18 7.61 10.77
C GLU A 111 5.96 8.02 11.61
N TYR A 112 6.10 9.01 12.50
CA TYR A 112 5.01 9.53 13.31
C TYR A 112 5.12 11.04 13.48
N LYS A 113 4.20 11.79 12.85
CA LYS A 113 4.19 13.25 12.84
C LYS A 113 5.60 13.79 12.54
N ASP A 114 6.18 14.52 13.48
CA ASP A 114 7.51 15.13 13.35
C ASP A 114 8.68 14.23 13.77
N LYS A 115 8.49 12.90 13.81
CA LYS A 115 9.52 11.96 14.24
C LYS A 115 9.65 10.80 13.25
N VAL A 116 10.88 10.54 12.83
CA VAL A 116 11.25 9.39 12.01
C VAL A 116 12.27 8.57 12.77
N LEU A 117 11.86 7.38 13.19
CA LEU A 117 12.72 6.37 13.79
C LEU A 117 13.02 5.30 12.75
N ILE A 118 14.24 4.78 12.72
CA ILE A 118 14.74 3.87 11.70
C ILE A 118 15.24 2.61 12.39
N PRO A 119 14.35 1.66 12.70
CA PRO A 119 14.72 0.38 13.29
C PRO A 119 15.87 -0.34 12.56
N LEU A 120 15.82 -0.37 11.22
CA LEU A 120 16.76 -1.13 10.40
C LEU A 120 17.27 -0.34 9.20
N ILE A 121 18.54 -0.57 8.89
CA ILE A 121 19.23 -0.02 7.73
C ILE A 121 19.96 -1.11 6.94
N GLY A 122 19.86 -1.05 5.62
CA GLY A 122 20.67 -1.84 4.70
C GLY A 122 21.61 -0.94 3.91
N CYS A 123 22.92 -1.04 4.17
CA CYS A 123 23.93 -0.32 3.41
C CYS A 123 24.23 -1.03 2.11
N CYS A 124 23.89 -0.39 0.99
CA CYS A 124 24.13 -0.96 -0.33
C CYS A 124 25.60 -0.80 -0.75
N LYS A 125 26.30 0.26 -0.35
CA LYS A 125 27.72 0.45 -0.68
C LYS A 125 28.58 0.04 0.52
N LYS A 126 29.66 -0.73 0.29
CA LYS A 126 30.57 -1.22 1.37
C LYS A 126 31.19 -0.09 2.20
N THR A 127 31.33 1.11 1.63
CA THR A 127 31.90 2.30 2.26
C THR A 127 30.86 3.29 2.77
N ALA A 128 29.57 3.01 2.59
CA ALA A 128 28.51 3.88 3.07
C ALA A 128 28.22 3.61 4.55
N GLY A 129 28.82 4.40 5.43
CA GLY A 129 28.37 4.53 6.81
C GLY A 129 27.06 5.34 6.89
N TRP A 130 26.28 5.14 7.96
CA TRP A 130 25.08 5.93 8.23
C TRP A 130 25.42 7.42 8.36
N ASP A 131 24.58 8.28 7.78
CA ASP A 131 24.70 9.74 7.85
C ASP A 131 23.41 10.35 8.42
N GLU A 132 23.52 11.01 9.58
CA GLU A 132 22.40 11.63 10.28
C GLU A 132 21.76 12.80 9.50
N ALA A 133 22.47 13.37 8.51
CA ALA A 133 21.87 14.31 7.57
C ALA A 133 20.74 13.68 6.75
N VAL A 134 20.78 12.36 6.51
CA VAL A 134 19.70 11.62 5.87
C VAL A 134 18.44 11.63 6.74
N ARG A 135 18.56 11.37 8.06
CA ARG A 135 17.41 11.42 8.98
C ARG A 135 16.75 12.79 8.99
N ARG A 136 17.55 13.86 9.05
CA ARG A 136 17.04 15.25 9.00
C ARG A 136 16.23 15.52 7.72
N ARG A 137 16.68 15.00 6.57
CA ARG A 137 15.93 15.14 5.30
C ARG A 137 14.60 14.40 5.29
N LEU A 138 14.48 13.29 6.03
CA LEU A 138 13.20 12.55 6.13
C LEU A 138 12.13 13.38 6.84
N LEU A 139 12.53 14.24 7.79
CA LEU A 139 11.64 15.10 8.58
C LEU A 139 11.17 16.34 7.80
N HIS A 140 12.03 16.95 6.99
CA HIS A 140 11.77 18.28 6.43
C HIS A 140 10.87 18.32 5.18
N ARG A 141 10.39 17.18 4.66
CA ARG A 141 9.68 17.14 3.36
C ARG A 141 8.15 17.09 3.41
N GLU A 142 7.51 16.96 4.58
CA GLU A 142 6.06 17.18 4.68
C GLU A 142 5.67 18.65 4.37
N ASN A 143 6.59 19.60 4.59
CA ASN A 143 6.35 21.02 4.32
C ASN A 143 6.40 21.43 2.84
N ALA A 144 6.83 20.55 1.92
CA ALA A 144 6.96 20.86 0.50
C ALA A 144 5.82 20.28 -0.36
N ALA A 145 4.97 19.40 0.18
CA ALA A 145 3.84 18.81 -0.54
C ALA A 145 2.46 19.25 -0.03
N GLY A 146 2.38 19.94 1.13
CA GLY A 146 1.10 20.39 1.74
C GLY A 146 0.87 21.91 1.77
N THR A 147 1.86 22.74 1.47
CA THR A 147 1.77 24.21 1.69
C THR A 147 1.12 25.01 0.56
N GLY A 148 0.56 24.34 -0.45
CA GLY A 148 -0.23 25.02 -1.49
C GLY A 148 -1.65 25.37 -1.04
N ASN A 149 -2.26 24.54 -0.19
CA ASN A 149 -3.67 24.68 0.17
C ASN A 149 -3.88 25.31 1.56
N GLU A 150 -3.11 24.96 2.58
CA GLU A 150 -3.27 25.60 3.91
C GLU A 150 -2.74 27.03 3.95
N LYS A 151 -1.72 27.35 3.14
CA LYS A 151 -1.23 28.73 3.01
C LYS A 151 -2.20 29.57 2.18
N LYS A 152 -2.84 28.99 1.16
CA LYS A 152 -3.94 29.62 0.41
C LYS A 152 -5.19 29.76 1.25
N GLU A 153 -5.61 28.78 2.05
CA GLU A 153 -6.78 28.89 2.91
C GLU A 153 -6.56 29.91 4.03
N ARG A 154 -5.33 29.99 4.59
CA ARG A 154 -4.98 30.96 5.63
C ARG A 154 -4.70 32.37 5.07
N GLU A 155 -4.23 32.49 3.81
CA GLU A 155 -4.18 33.77 3.08
C GLU A 155 -5.57 34.18 2.60
N GLU A 156 -6.43 33.27 2.14
CA GLU A 156 -7.82 33.52 1.75
C GLU A 156 -8.69 33.87 2.97
N GLU A 157 -8.48 33.26 4.14
CA GLU A 157 -9.16 33.67 5.38
C GLU A 157 -8.69 35.05 5.83
N ARG A 158 -7.38 35.33 5.75
CA ARG A 158 -6.83 36.67 6.05
C ARG A 158 -7.23 37.72 5.02
N GLU A 159 -7.39 37.36 3.74
CA GLU A 159 -7.94 38.21 2.69
C GLU A 159 -9.44 38.40 2.90
N LYS A 160 -10.22 37.37 3.25
CA LYS A 160 -11.65 37.47 3.58
C LYS A 160 -11.89 38.32 4.83
N GLU A 161 -11.02 38.26 5.84
CA GLU A 161 -11.07 39.16 7.00
C GLU A 161 -10.69 40.60 6.62
N ARG A 162 -9.62 40.80 5.84
CA ARG A 162 -9.23 42.13 5.32
C ARG A 162 -10.26 42.72 4.36
N GLU A 163 -10.95 41.89 3.58
CA GLU A 163 -12.08 42.28 2.71
C GLU A 163 -13.34 42.56 3.52
N LYS A 164 -13.59 41.86 4.64
CA LYS A 164 -14.67 42.20 5.56
C LYS A 164 -14.42 43.52 6.29
N GLU A 165 -13.18 43.81 6.70
CA GLU A 165 -12.81 45.09 7.30
C GLU A 165 -12.86 46.23 6.29
N ARG A 166 -12.28 46.05 5.09
CA ARG A 166 -12.44 47.00 3.97
C ARG A 166 -13.90 47.15 3.56
N GLY A 167 -14.70 46.08 3.61
CA GLY A 167 -16.12 46.09 3.28
C GLY A 167 -16.96 46.90 4.27
N LYS A 168 -16.61 46.87 5.56
CA LYS A 168 -17.22 47.75 6.59
C LYS A 168 -16.83 49.21 6.37
N GLU A 169 -15.57 49.47 6.06
CA GLU A 169 -15.04 50.82 5.77
C GLU A 169 -15.63 51.39 4.44
N TRP A 170 -15.92 50.53 3.47
CA TRP A 170 -16.58 50.87 2.21
C TRP A 170 -18.11 50.98 2.35
N ALA A 171 -18.74 50.30 3.31
CA ALA A 171 -20.16 50.45 3.63
C ALA A 171 -20.46 51.81 4.27
N GLU A 172 -19.60 52.30 5.18
CA GLU A 172 -19.67 53.68 5.71
C GLU A 172 -19.39 54.74 4.63
N LYS A 173 -18.59 54.40 3.62
CA LYS A 173 -18.31 55.29 2.47
C LYS A 173 -19.43 55.28 1.43
N ARG A 174 -20.14 54.15 1.27
CA ARG A 174 -21.27 53.98 0.35
C ARG A 174 -22.56 54.62 0.84
N GLU A 175 -22.83 54.69 2.15
CA GLU A 175 -23.95 55.51 2.68
C GLU A 175 -23.80 57.01 2.35
N LYS A 176 -22.57 57.47 2.03
CA LYS A 176 -22.29 58.84 1.56
C LYS A 176 -22.34 59.01 0.04
N GLU A 177 -22.25 57.96 -0.74
CA GLU A 177 -22.20 58.02 -2.21
C GLU A 177 -23.49 57.49 -2.89
N GLU A 178 -24.42 56.89 -2.13
CA GLU A 178 -25.75 56.48 -2.61
C GLU A 178 -26.80 57.61 -2.75
N LYS A 179 -26.32 58.84 -3.01
CA LYS A 179 -27.16 59.96 -3.50
C LYS A 179 -26.99 60.27 -4.98
N GLU A 180 -26.11 59.60 -5.73
CA GLU A 180 -25.94 59.90 -7.17
C GLU A 180 -25.91 58.64 -8.06
N LYS A 181 -27.11 58.32 -8.57
CA LYS A 181 -27.46 57.92 -9.95
C LYS A 181 -26.80 56.70 -10.64
N THR A 182 -27.62 55.65 -10.74
CA THR A 182 -28.19 54.99 -11.95
C THR A 182 -27.42 54.80 -13.27
N GLY A 183 -27.48 53.55 -13.78
CA GLY A 183 -27.47 53.12 -15.20
C GLY A 183 -26.13 52.52 -15.67
N ASN A 184 -26.00 51.44 -16.46
CA ASN A 184 -26.90 50.56 -17.23
C ASN A 184 -26.07 49.30 -17.66
N ILE A 185 -26.69 48.12 -17.82
CA ILE A 185 -26.12 46.82 -18.31
C ILE A 185 -26.29 46.73 -19.85
N PRO A 186 -25.56 45.90 -20.68
CA PRO A 186 -25.72 44.42 -20.84
C PRO A 186 -24.39 43.67 -21.24
N ALA A 187 -24.10 42.38 -20.99
CA ALA A 187 -24.65 41.03 -21.35
C ALA A 187 -23.84 40.28 -22.45
N ALA A 188 -23.56 38.98 -22.25
CA ALA A 188 -23.53 37.84 -23.23
C ALA A 188 -22.64 36.66 -22.74
N ASN A 189 -23.22 35.51 -22.32
CA ASN A 189 -23.34 34.17 -22.97
C ASN A 189 -22.02 33.40 -23.26
N ILE A 190 -21.64 32.31 -22.55
CA ILE A 190 -22.07 30.86 -22.59
C ILE A 190 -21.76 30.17 -23.95
N PRO A 191 -21.50 28.84 -24.14
CA PRO A 191 -21.07 27.66 -23.33
C PRO A 191 -19.80 26.94 -23.92
N ALA A 192 -19.08 26.00 -23.31
CA ALA A 192 -19.28 24.56 -22.97
C ALA A 192 -19.49 23.54 -24.13
N ALA A 193 -18.58 22.53 -24.25
CA ALA A 193 -18.76 21.11 -24.66
C ALA A 193 -17.36 20.49 -24.97
N LYS A 194 -16.80 19.46 -24.28
CA LYS A 194 -17.09 18.01 -24.13
C LYS A 194 -16.91 17.13 -25.39
N SER A 195 -16.02 16.13 -25.29
CA SER A 195 -16.05 14.76 -25.88
C SER A 195 -14.74 14.03 -25.48
N GLU A 196 -14.68 12.96 -24.67
CA GLU A 196 -14.99 11.51 -24.94
C GLU A 196 -14.37 11.00 -26.26
N GLN A 197 -13.61 9.90 -26.39
CA GLN A 197 -13.73 8.48 -25.96
C GLN A 197 -12.31 7.81 -26.03
N LYS A 198 -11.92 6.80 -25.21
CA LYS A 198 -12.10 5.32 -25.35
C LYS A 198 -11.78 4.77 -26.75
N ASP A 199 -11.12 3.63 -27.00
CA ASP A 199 -10.72 2.41 -26.27
C ASP A 199 -9.76 1.57 -27.17
N ARG A 200 -9.25 0.44 -26.63
CA ARG A 200 -8.72 -0.82 -27.25
C ARG A 200 -7.19 -0.94 -27.35
N GLU A 201 -6.51 -1.73 -26.50
CA GLU A 201 -6.44 -3.21 -26.33
C GLU A 201 -5.44 -3.90 -27.29
N GLU A 202 -4.36 -4.46 -26.75
CA GLU A 202 -3.76 -5.72 -27.23
C GLU A 202 -2.80 -6.35 -26.19
N ILE A 203 -2.82 -7.69 -26.16
CA ILE A 203 -2.27 -8.60 -25.16
C ILE A 203 -0.83 -9.02 -25.54
N SER A 204 0.13 -9.03 -24.59
CA SER A 204 1.28 -9.95 -24.65
C SER A 204 1.88 -10.24 -23.27
N GLY A 205 2.03 -11.52 -22.96
CA GLY A 205 2.63 -12.00 -21.72
C GLY A 205 4.15 -11.87 -21.71
N LYS A 206 4.68 -11.30 -20.61
CA LYS A 206 6.10 -11.31 -20.21
C LYS A 206 6.22 -11.53 -18.70
N PRO A 207 7.33 -12.13 -18.22
CA PRO A 207 7.54 -12.43 -16.82
C PRO A 207 7.97 -11.15 -16.08
N GLY A 208 6.97 -10.43 -15.61
CA GLY A 208 7.08 -9.18 -14.88
C GLY A 208 5.71 -8.54 -14.92
N GLY A 209 4.87 -8.77 -13.91
CA GLY A 209 3.45 -8.49 -14.10
C GLY A 209 2.71 -8.24 -12.81
N ARG A 210 1.80 -7.25 -12.89
CA ARG A 210 0.54 -7.19 -12.15
C ARG A 210 0.04 -8.59 -11.80
N VAL A 211 -0.59 -8.74 -10.63
CA VAL A 211 -1.25 -10.00 -10.28
C VAL A 211 -2.22 -10.34 -11.42
N ASP A 212 -2.01 -11.50 -12.02
CA ASP A 212 -2.82 -11.99 -13.12
C ASP A 212 -4.10 -12.58 -12.51
N ASP A 213 -5.10 -11.72 -12.32
CA ASP A 213 -6.33 -12.05 -11.60
C ASP A 213 -7.19 -13.06 -12.34
N GLU A 214 -7.23 -13.00 -13.67
CA GLU A 214 -7.96 -13.97 -14.51
C GLU A 214 -7.33 -15.36 -14.43
N LYS A 215 -6.01 -15.45 -14.55
CA LYS A 215 -5.29 -16.71 -14.40
C LYS A 215 -5.39 -17.26 -12.98
N LEU A 216 -5.37 -16.38 -11.98
CA LEU A 216 -5.53 -16.78 -10.57
C LEU A 216 -6.89 -17.40 -10.33
N GLU A 217 -7.96 -16.76 -10.81
CA GLU A 217 -9.32 -17.28 -10.66
C GLU A 217 -9.50 -18.61 -11.38
N LYS A 218 -9.01 -18.72 -12.63
CA LYS A 218 -9.05 -19.97 -13.38
C LYS A 218 -8.38 -21.12 -12.63
N LYS A 219 -7.17 -20.89 -12.12
CA LYS A 219 -6.43 -21.91 -11.35
C LYS A 219 -7.12 -22.29 -10.04
N LEU A 220 -7.75 -21.33 -9.36
CA LEU A 220 -8.51 -21.61 -8.14
C LEU A 220 -9.74 -22.46 -8.44
N ARG A 221 -10.50 -22.12 -9.49
CA ARG A 221 -11.68 -22.87 -9.92
C ARG A 221 -11.36 -24.29 -10.36
N GLU A 222 -10.20 -24.50 -10.99
CA GLU A 222 -9.71 -25.85 -11.36
C GLU A 222 -9.19 -26.64 -10.15
N SER A 223 -8.75 -25.94 -9.09
CA SER A 223 -8.04 -26.56 -7.97
C SER A 223 -8.89 -26.83 -6.74
N PHE A 224 -9.98 -26.07 -6.57
CA PHE A 224 -10.79 -26.01 -5.36
C PHE A 224 -12.28 -25.94 -5.70
N GLU A 225 -13.11 -26.42 -4.77
CA GLU A 225 -14.56 -26.47 -4.93
C GLU A 225 -15.17 -25.08 -4.72
N PRO A 226 -16.01 -24.57 -5.65
CA PRO A 226 -16.82 -23.40 -5.38
C PRO A 226 -17.77 -23.66 -4.20
N MET A 227 -17.94 -22.68 -3.32
CA MET A 227 -18.91 -22.78 -2.22
C MET A 227 -19.57 -21.43 -1.98
N GLU A 228 -20.75 -21.42 -1.35
CA GLU A 228 -21.41 -20.18 -0.90
C GLU A 228 -21.43 -20.17 0.64
N PRO A 229 -20.43 -19.56 1.29
CA PRO A 229 -20.27 -19.67 2.74
C PRO A 229 -21.20 -18.72 3.52
N PHE A 230 -21.88 -17.78 2.85
CA PHE A 230 -22.70 -16.75 3.49
C PHE A 230 -24.16 -16.85 3.05
N SER A 231 -25.10 -16.67 3.99
CA SER A 231 -26.54 -16.81 3.74
C SER A 231 -27.11 -15.79 2.73
N ASN A 232 -26.40 -14.68 2.52
CA ASN A 232 -26.76 -13.67 1.52
C ASN A 232 -25.71 -13.66 0.39
N PRO A 233 -25.81 -14.56 -0.60
CA PRO A 233 -24.87 -14.64 -1.70
C PRO A 233 -24.92 -13.34 -2.48
N ARG A 234 -23.77 -12.68 -2.61
CA ARG A 234 -23.64 -11.48 -3.43
C ARG A 234 -22.89 -11.84 -4.70
N HIS A 235 -23.42 -11.39 -5.84
CA HIS A 235 -22.84 -11.65 -7.16
C HIS A 235 -21.46 -11.00 -7.38
N ASP A 236 -21.10 -10.03 -6.54
CA ASP A 236 -19.79 -9.37 -6.56
C ASP A 236 -18.69 -10.17 -5.84
N TYR A 237 -19.04 -11.34 -5.29
CA TYR A 237 -18.11 -12.28 -4.70
C TYR A 237 -18.12 -13.64 -5.41
N SER A 238 -16.94 -14.23 -5.52
CA SER A 238 -16.75 -15.64 -5.88
C SER A 238 -15.98 -16.32 -4.75
N TRP A 239 -16.46 -17.46 -4.23
CA TRP A 239 -15.83 -18.16 -3.11
C TRP A 239 -15.47 -19.61 -3.45
N TYR A 240 -14.34 -20.05 -2.91
CA TYR A 240 -13.75 -21.36 -3.10
C TYR A 240 -13.31 -21.94 -1.76
N ARG A 241 -13.67 -23.20 -1.52
CA ARG A 241 -13.27 -23.97 -0.34
C ARG A 241 -11.84 -24.48 -0.51
N VAL A 242 -10.92 -23.98 0.31
CA VAL A 242 -9.51 -24.39 0.28
C VAL A 242 -9.24 -25.36 1.42
N ASN A 243 -8.98 -26.63 1.10
CA ASN A 243 -8.57 -27.66 2.04
C ASN A 243 -7.04 -27.90 2.06
N ASP A 244 -6.32 -27.39 1.06
CA ASP A 244 -4.87 -27.53 0.91
C ASP A 244 -4.20 -26.16 0.78
N ILE A 245 -3.59 -25.71 1.87
CA ILE A 245 -2.89 -24.44 1.96
C ILE A 245 -1.59 -24.41 1.15
N ALA A 246 -0.93 -25.56 0.93
CA ALA A 246 0.28 -25.65 0.12
C ALA A 246 -0.07 -25.45 -1.35
N LYS A 247 -1.14 -26.10 -1.82
CA LYS A 247 -1.68 -25.91 -3.17
C LYS A 247 -2.11 -24.46 -3.39
N LEU A 248 -2.79 -23.84 -2.42
CA LEU A 248 -3.15 -22.42 -2.48
C LEU A 248 -1.89 -21.54 -2.58
N SER A 249 -0.91 -21.74 -1.69
CA SER A 249 0.34 -20.97 -1.70
C SER A 249 1.07 -21.04 -3.04
N ASN A 250 1.11 -22.22 -3.66
CA ASN A 250 1.73 -22.42 -4.98
C ASN A 250 0.98 -21.69 -6.09
N ILE A 251 -0.35 -21.73 -6.07
CA ILE A 251 -1.20 -21.00 -7.03
C ILE A 251 -0.96 -19.50 -6.91
N LEU A 252 -1.03 -18.97 -5.68
CA LEU A 252 -0.77 -17.55 -5.40
C LEU A 252 0.60 -17.13 -5.91
N PHE A 253 1.65 -17.88 -5.55
CA PHE A 253 3.02 -17.60 -5.98
C PHE A 253 3.17 -17.61 -7.51
N SER A 254 2.51 -18.55 -8.19
CA SER A 254 2.53 -18.65 -9.66
C SER A 254 1.81 -17.51 -10.39
N CYS A 255 0.96 -16.77 -9.67
CA CYS A 255 0.21 -15.61 -10.16
C CYS A 255 0.76 -14.29 -9.58
N ASN A 256 2.01 -14.29 -9.09
CA ASN A 256 2.69 -13.14 -8.50
C ASN A 256 2.03 -12.56 -7.22
N LEU A 257 1.16 -13.32 -6.55
CA LEU A 257 0.61 -12.95 -5.23
C LEU A 257 1.37 -13.70 -4.13
N THR A 258 1.96 -12.98 -3.17
CA THR A 258 2.73 -13.63 -2.08
C THR A 258 2.09 -13.32 -0.75
N ILE A 259 1.23 -14.23 -0.28
CA ILE A 259 0.63 -14.17 1.05
C ILE A 259 1.39 -15.18 1.93
N PRO A 260 1.96 -14.77 3.07
CA PRO A 260 2.71 -15.69 3.94
C PRO A 260 1.75 -16.55 4.77
N LEU A 261 0.97 -17.40 4.10
CA LEU A 261 -0.09 -18.23 4.68
C LEU A 261 0.42 -19.13 5.81
N PHE A 262 1.63 -19.67 5.67
CA PHE A 262 2.29 -20.52 6.67
C PHE A 262 2.89 -19.74 7.84
N ALA A 263 3.09 -18.42 7.72
CA ALA A 263 3.69 -17.60 8.78
C ALA A 263 2.67 -17.24 9.87
N ASN A 264 1.38 -17.45 9.63
CA ASN A 264 0.33 -17.12 10.57
C ASN A 264 -0.24 -18.40 11.20
N PRO A 265 0.11 -18.71 12.47
CA PRO A 265 -0.38 -19.91 13.14
C PRO A 265 -1.90 -19.92 13.27
N LYS A 266 -2.58 -18.78 13.28
CA LYS A 266 -4.05 -18.71 13.37
C LYS A 266 -4.73 -19.16 12.07
N ILE A 267 -4.11 -18.91 10.91
CA ILE A 267 -4.57 -19.46 9.62
C ILE A 267 -4.47 -20.98 9.65
N LEU A 268 -3.34 -21.51 10.15
CA LEU A 268 -3.12 -22.95 10.26
C LEU A 268 -4.11 -23.58 11.25
N VAL A 269 -4.33 -22.96 12.42
CA VAL A 269 -5.32 -23.44 13.40
C VAL A 269 -6.72 -23.48 12.80
N GLY A 270 -7.14 -22.43 12.08
CA GLY A 270 -8.42 -22.41 11.38
C GLY A 270 -8.55 -23.56 10.37
N LEU A 271 -7.53 -23.73 9.51
CA LEU A 271 -7.49 -24.82 8.54
C LEU A 271 -7.52 -26.20 9.19
N PHE A 272 -6.71 -26.45 10.23
CA PHE A 272 -6.64 -27.77 10.85
C PHE A 272 -7.89 -28.11 11.66
N LYS A 273 -8.44 -27.13 12.39
CA LYS A 273 -9.62 -27.32 13.24
C LYS A 273 -10.88 -27.49 12.39
N TYR A 274 -11.09 -26.63 11.41
CA TYR A 274 -12.33 -26.60 10.60
C TYR A 274 -12.17 -27.26 9.22
N ARG A 275 -10.98 -27.79 8.91
CA ARG A 275 -10.65 -28.55 7.69
C ARG A 275 -10.77 -27.76 6.38
N HIS A 276 -10.91 -26.45 6.46
CA HIS A 276 -10.96 -25.59 5.28
C HIS A 276 -10.56 -24.15 5.60
N LEU A 277 -10.26 -23.40 4.54
CA LEU A 277 -10.21 -21.95 4.47
C LEU A 277 -11.15 -21.49 3.35
N LEU A 278 -11.48 -20.21 3.32
CA LEU A 278 -12.12 -19.59 2.18
C LEU A 278 -11.08 -18.81 1.37
N SER A 279 -11.12 -19.00 0.06
CA SER A 279 -10.46 -18.14 -0.89
C SER A 279 -11.52 -17.54 -1.78
N GLY A 280 -11.47 -16.24 -2.04
CA GLY A 280 -12.45 -15.60 -2.89
C GLY A 280 -11.95 -14.37 -3.62
N PHE A 281 -12.80 -13.86 -4.48
CA PHE A 281 -12.60 -12.60 -5.18
C PHE A 281 -13.71 -11.65 -4.81
N TYR A 282 -13.36 -10.38 -4.66
CA TYR A 282 -14.32 -9.29 -4.59
C TYR A 282 -14.08 -8.37 -5.79
N ARG A 283 -15.13 -8.16 -6.59
CA ARG A 283 -15.10 -7.28 -7.77
C ARG A 283 -16.19 -6.23 -7.63
N SER A 284 -15.78 -4.97 -7.51
CA SER A 284 -16.71 -3.85 -7.54
C SER A 284 -16.70 -3.19 -8.91
N ASP A 285 -17.83 -3.27 -9.61
CA ASP A 285 -18.02 -2.63 -10.92
C ASP A 285 -18.06 -1.10 -10.81
N ILE A 286 -18.47 -0.57 -9.65
CA ILE A 286 -18.63 0.87 -9.40
C ILE A 286 -17.26 1.55 -9.25
N ASN A 287 -16.32 0.91 -8.55
CA ASN A 287 -15.03 1.52 -8.19
C ASN A 287 -13.82 0.88 -8.91
N ASN A 288 -14.06 -0.08 -9.83
CA ASN A 288 -13.02 -0.88 -10.49
C ASN A 288 -11.98 -1.43 -9.48
N MET A 289 -12.49 -1.90 -8.34
CA MET A 289 -11.69 -2.48 -7.28
C MET A 289 -11.75 -3.99 -7.38
N LYS A 290 -10.57 -4.62 -7.38
CA LYS A 290 -10.40 -6.07 -7.47
C LYS A 290 -9.57 -6.53 -6.28
N TYR A 291 -10.16 -7.36 -5.43
CA TYR A 291 -9.50 -7.91 -4.27
C TYR A 291 -9.52 -9.42 -4.29
N PHE A 292 -8.42 -10.01 -3.84
CA PHE A 292 -8.39 -11.37 -3.35
C PHE A 292 -8.80 -11.36 -1.89
N VAL A 293 -9.65 -12.29 -1.48
CA VAL A 293 -10.18 -12.36 -0.13
C VAL A 293 -9.85 -13.71 0.46
N LEU A 294 -9.17 -13.72 1.61
CA LEU A 294 -8.91 -14.93 2.38
C LEU A 294 -9.82 -14.94 3.60
N GLY A 295 -10.64 -15.96 3.76
CA GLY A 295 -11.45 -16.18 4.96
C GLY A 295 -10.86 -17.27 5.82
N VAL A 296 -10.55 -16.93 7.07
CA VAL A 296 -10.06 -17.88 8.07
C VAL A 296 -11.21 -18.23 9.01
N PRO A 297 -11.66 -19.50 9.06
CA PRO A 297 -12.74 -19.90 9.94
C PRO A 297 -12.30 -19.83 11.39
N ALA A 298 -13.18 -19.30 12.24
CA ALA A 298 -12.91 -19.13 13.65
C ALA A 298 -14.19 -19.09 14.49
N LYS A 299 -14.00 -18.96 15.81
CA LYS A 299 -15.04 -18.51 16.73
C LYS A 299 -15.00 -17.00 16.83
N ASP A 300 -16.11 -16.39 17.23
CA ASP A 300 -16.21 -14.96 17.54
C ASP A 300 -15.55 -14.68 18.90
N ASP A 301 -14.25 -14.95 18.97
CA ASP A 301 -13.38 -14.57 20.07
C ASP A 301 -12.29 -13.62 19.51
N LYS A 302 -11.87 -12.66 20.33
CA LYS A 302 -10.87 -11.67 19.89
C LYS A 302 -9.49 -12.32 19.63
N ASP A 303 -9.24 -13.50 20.19
CA ASP A 303 -7.95 -14.17 20.14
C ASP A 303 -7.73 -14.96 18.84
N SER A 304 -8.77 -15.37 18.13
CA SER A 304 -8.67 -16.08 16.85
C SER A 304 -8.43 -15.18 15.63
N LYS A 305 -8.42 -13.85 15.81
CA LYS A 305 -8.21 -12.87 14.74
C LYS A 305 -6.84 -13.06 14.08
N PRO A 306 -6.75 -13.43 12.78
CA PRO A 306 -5.49 -13.71 12.12
C PRO A 306 -4.63 -12.45 11.93
N PHE A 307 -5.25 -11.29 11.72
CA PHE A 307 -4.53 -10.02 11.58
C PHE A 307 -5.24 -8.90 12.35
N GLU A 308 -4.52 -8.12 13.16
CA GLU A 308 -5.15 -7.19 14.12
C GLU A 308 -5.89 -6.01 13.46
N ASN A 309 -5.38 -5.42 12.37
CA ASN A 309 -5.93 -4.19 11.79
C ASN A 309 -6.50 -4.34 10.37
N ILE A 310 -6.46 -5.54 9.77
CA ILE A 310 -6.81 -5.79 8.36
C ILE A 310 -7.77 -6.99 8.20
N CYS A 311 -8.54 -7.28 9.25
CA CYS A 311 -9.51 -8.37 9.28
C CYS A 311 -10.91 -7.85 9.57
N ARG A 312 -11.86 -8.32 8.76
CA ARG A 312 -13.29 -8.10 8.98
C ARG A 312 -13.94 -9.42 9.41
N TRP A 313 -14.63 -9.40 10.54
CA TRP A 313 -15.43 -10.55 10.99
C TRP A 313 -16.71 -10.63 10.15
N VAL A 314 -17.04 -11.82 9.68
CA VAL A 314 -18.32 -12.12 9.06
C VAL A 314 -18.92 -13.37 9.71
N PRO A 315 -20.02 -13.24 10.46
CA PRO A 315 -20.65 -14.38 11.11
C PRO A 315 -21.32 -15.29 10.08
N VAL A 316 -21.29 -16.60 10.35
CA VAL A 316 -21.94 -17.61 9.54
C VAL A 316 -22.73 -18.55 10.45
N GLN A 317 -23.98 -18.78 10.10
CA GLN A 317 -24.79 -19.82 10.71
C GLN A 317 -24.65 -21.09 9.87
N SER A 318 -23.69 -21.93 10.22
CA SER A 318 -23.55 -23.25 9.60
C SER A 318 -23.38 -24.32 10.67
N SER A 319 -24.33 -25.25 10.72
CA SER A 319 -24.27 -26.43 11.57
C SER A 319 -23.27 -27.48 11.05
N GLU A 320 -22.75 -27.30 9.84
CA GLU A 320 -21.85 -28.25 9.17
C GLU A 320 -20.41 -28.20 9.74
N PHE A 321 -20.01 -27.06 10.31
CA PHE A 321 -18.63 -26.81 10.73
C PHE A 321 -18.45 -26.76 12.25
N GLY A 322 -19.27 -27.52 12.97
CA GLY A 322 -19.14 -27.72 14.41
C GLY A 322 -19.38 -26.44 15.21
N ASP A 323 -18.36 -25.98 15.94
CA ASP A 323 -18.41 -24.81 16.81
C ASP A 323 -17.94 -23.51 16.13
N MET A 324 -17.76 -23.52 14.81
CA MET A 324 -17.41 -22.35 14.00
C MET A 324 -18.57 -21.35 13.99
N THR A 325 -18.27 -20.06 14.19
CA THR A 325 -19.30 -19.00 14.20
C THR A 325 -19.14 -17.99 13.07
N GLY A 326 -18.07 -18.10 12.26
CA GLY A 326 -17.83 -17.21 11.14
C GLY A 326 -16.41 -17.27 10.58
N TYR A 327 -16.11 -16.29 9.73
CA TYR A 327 -14.82 -16.14 9.07
C TYR A 327 -14.23 -14.77 9.33
N TRP A 328 -12.92 -14.74 9.58
CA TRP A 328 -12.12 -13.53 9.48
C TRP A 328 -11.69 -13.33 8.02
N LEU A 329 -12.26 -12.32 7.37
CA LEU A 329 -11.95 -11.96 5.99
C LEU A 329 -10.78 -10.98 5.93
N VAL A 330 -9.83 -11.28 5.06
CA VAL A 330 -8.63 -10.48 4.79
C VAL A 330 -8.65 -10.10 3.32
N TYR A 331 -8.67 -8.80 3.04
CA TYR A 331 -8.72 -8.28 1.68
C TYR A 331 -7.31 -7.91 1.22
N ILE A 332 -6.91 -8.46 0.06
CA ILE A 332 -5.64 -8.15 -0.59
C ILE A 332 -5.94 -7.53 -1.94
N ASN A 333 -5.45 -6.32 -2.16
CA ASN A 333 -5.63 -5.60 -3.40
C ASN A 333 -4.80 -6.27 -4.51
N LEU A 334 -5.48 -6.71 -5.57
CA LEU A 334 -4.84 -7.41 -6.69
C LEU A 334 -3.95 -6.48 -7.54
N LYS A 335 -4.14 -5.14 -7.45
CA LYS A 335 -3.31 -4.19 -8.22
C LYS A 335 -1.89 -4.06 -7.68
N ASN A 336 -1.73 -4.06 -6.36
CA ASN A 336 -0.47 -3.73 -5.69
C ASN A 336 -0.02 -4.79 -4.65
N GLY A 337 -0.84 -5.81 -4.40
CA GLY A 337 -0.56 -6.88 -3.44
C GLY A 337 -0.66 -6.44 -1.97
N GLU A 338 -1.19 -5.24 -1.69
CA GLU A 338 -1.30 -4.71 -0.33
C GLU A 338 -2.56 -5.22 0.37
N PHE A 339 -2.44 -5.44 1.67
CA PHE A 339 -3.59 -5.72 2.53
C PHE A 339 -4.41 -4.45 2.74
N VAL A 340 -5.73 -4.57 2.69
CA VAL A 340 -6.65 -3.46 2.90
C VAL A 340 -7.30 -3.60 4.27
N SER A 341 -7.30 -2.49 5.03
CA SER A 341 -7.98 -2.39 6.32
C SER A 341 -9.47 -2.18 6.18
#